data_AF-A0AAE1AEH3-F1
#
_entry.id   AF-A0AAE1AEH3-F1
#
_cell.length_a   1.000
_cell.length_b   1.000
_cell.length_c   1.000
_cell.angle_alpha   90.00
_cell.angle_beta   90.00
_cell.angle_gamma   90.00
#
_symmetry.space_group_name_H-M   'P 1'
#
loop_
_entity.id
_entity.type
_entity.pdbx_description
1 polymer ?
#
loop_
_entity_poly.entity_id
_entity_poly.type
_entity_poly.pdbx_seq_one_letter_code
_entity_poly.pdbx_strand_id
1 'polypeptide(L)'
;MLAGRHPGHLSSSNIKLLATNVSKSKVYNEYCSVAEESGIRIAVLNALDHLEKAGQERRYYQQACANSKASLPVGASNGQAGRGSCSFQGTMHYSFDFAQRLIYPSNPLQPGPIFFKTPRKCGLLSVACEAIPCQVNFLLEECVATGKGANCVVSLLHYFLRILVLKKSICTCMLIIVVANTKIPAWSST
;
A
#
# COMPACT_ATOMS: atom_id res chain seq x y z
N MET A 1 25.94 20.23 44.09
CA MET A 1 24.92 20.62 43.08
C MET A 1 23.94 19.47 42.94
N LEU A 2 22.63 19.74 42.99
CA LEU A 2 21.61 18.70 42.80
C LEU A 2 21.56 18.29 41.32
N ALA A 3 21.54 16.99 41.03
CA ALA A 3 21.51 16.46 39.68
C ALA A 3 20.22 16.88 38.95
N GLY A 4 20.34 17.32 37.69
CA GLY A 4 19.21 17.59 36.79
C GLY A 4 18.94 19.06 36.43
N ARG A 5 19.71 20.04 36.93
CA ARG A 5 19.60 21.43 36.46
C ARG A 5 20.66 21.74 35.40
N HIS A 6 20.24 21.80 34.14
CA HIS A 6 21.06 22.35 33.05
C HIS A 6 20.88 23.89 33.01
N PRO A 7 21.98 24.68 33.08
CA PRO A 7 21.91 26.13 32.93
C PRO A 7 21.40 26.49 31.53
N GLY A 8 20.39 27.36 31.44
CA GLY A 8 19.87 27.89 30.16
C GLY A 8 18.56 27.27 29.64
N HIS A 9 17.97 26.27 30.31
CA HIS A 9 16.72 25.66 29.85
C HIS A 9 15.45 26.51 30.12
N LEU A 10 15.58 27.59 30.89
CA LEU A 10 14.48 28.48 31.25
C LEU A 10 14.69 29.83 30.55
N SER A 11 14.21 29.96 29.31
CA SER A 11 13.96 31.29 28.75
C SER A 11 12.86 31.94 29.59
N SER A 12 13.22 32.97 30.35
CA SER A 12 12.32 33.67 31.29
C SER A 12 11.06 34.23 30.62
N SER A 13 11.06 34.35 29.29
CA SER A 13 9.96 34.85 28.47
C SER A 13 8.73 33.94 28.39
N ASN A 14 8.85 32.63 28.65
CA ASN A 14 7.74 31.67 28.49
C ASN A 14 7.30 31.01 29.81
N ILE A 15 7.71 31.55 30.96
CA ILE A 15 7.40 30.97 32.28
C ILE A 15 6.37 31.86 32.97
N LYS A 16 5.10 31.41 32.98
CA LYS A 16 4.06 32.03 33.79
C LYS A 16 4.11 31.45 35.20
N LEU A 17 4.74 32.16 36.12
CA LEU A 17 4.74 31.80 37.54
C LEU A 17 3.40 32.21 38.18
N LEU A 18 2.78 31.28 38.90
CA LEU A 18 1.61 31.59 39.71
C LEU A 18 2.04 32.32 41.00
N ALA A 19 1.17 33.18 41.51
CA ALA A 19 1.41 33.87 42.78
C ALA A 19 1.58 32.87 43.93
N THR A 20 2.33 33.26 44.97
CA THR A 20 2.66 32.39 46.12
C THR A 20 1.47 32.06 47.03
N ASN A 21 0.34 32.76 46.89
CA ASN A 21 -0.86 32.62 47.73
C ASN A 21 -1.98 31.78 47.08
N VAL A 22 -1.66 30.94 46.10
CA VAL A 22 -2.64 30.18 45.32
C VAL A 22 -2.88 28.81 45.96
N SER A 23 -4.15 28.38 46.02
CA SER A 23 -4.51 27.06 46.55
C SER A 23 -3.97 25.92 45.67
N LYS A 24 -3.63 24.78 46.27
CA LYS A 24 -3.14 23.59 45.54
C LYS A 24 -4.12 23.13 44.46
N SER A 25 -5.43 23.21 44.71
CA SER A 25 -6.45 22.86 43.73
C SER A 25 -6.43 23.80 42.51
N LYS A 26 -6.26 25.10 42.72
CA LYS A 26 -6.16 26.06 41.61
C LYS A 26 -4.90 25.84 40.77
N VAL A 27 -3.76 25.51 41.40
CA VAL A 27 -2.53 25.13 40.70
C VAL A 27 -2.74 23.88 39.83
N TYR A 28 -3.40 22.85 40.36
CA TYR A 28 -3.67 21.61 39.62
C TYR A 28 -4.61 21.85 38.42
N ASN A 29 -5.69 22.60 38.61
CA ASN A 29 -6.64 22.90 37.54
C ASN A 29 -5.98 23.69 36.40
N GLU A 30 -5.13 24.68 36.71
CA GLU A 30 -4.42 25.46 35.70
C GLU A 30 -3.35 24.63 34.98
N TYR A 31 -2.67 23.72 35.69
CA TYR A 31 -1.79 22.72 35.06
C TYR A 31 -2.55 21.82 34.07
N CYS A 32 -3.71 21.27 34.46
CA CYS A 32 -4.53 20.44 33.58
C CYS A 32 -4.98 21.19 32.33
N SER A 33 -5.44 22.44 32.49
CA SER A 33 -5.86 23.29 31.37
C SER A 33 -4.73 23.59 30.39
N VAL A 34 -3.53 23.95 30.87
CA VAL A 34 -2.37 24.23 30.02
C VAL A 34 -1.86 22.96 29.34
N ALA A 35 -1.90 21.82 30.02
CA ALA A 35 -1.52 20.52 29.44
C ALA A 35 -2.48 20.11 28.32
N GLU A 36 -3.78 20.34 28.49
CA GLU A 36 -4.81 20.09 27.47
C GLU A 36 -4.62 21.00 26.25
N GLU A 37 -4.48 22.32 26.47
CA GLU A 37 -4.22 23.29 25.40
C GLU A 37 -2.93 22.97 24.61
N SER A 38 -1.86 22.61 25.33
CA SER A 38 -0.59 22.19 24.72
C SER A 38 -0.75 20.90 23.92
N GLY A 39 -1.53 19.95 24.41
CA GLY A 39 -1.87 18.71 23.71
C GLY A 39 -2.62 18.98 22.41
N ILE A 40 -3.63 19.86 22.44
CA ILE A 40 -4.37 20.30 21.25
C ILE A 40 -3.44 20.98 20.26
N ARG A 41 -2.57 21.89 20.72
CA ARG A 41 -1.60 22.59 19.87
C ARG A 41 -0.65 21.63 19.17
N ILE A 42 -0.11 20.64 19.87
CA ILE A 42 0.76 19.62 19.28
C ILE A 42 0.00 18.80 18.24
N ALA A 43 -1.24 18.39 18.53
CA ALA A 43 -2.07 17.66 17.58
C ALA A 43 -2.32 18.47 16.29
N VAL A 44 -2.61 19.77 16.41
CA VAL A 44 -2.78 20.67 15.26
C VAL A 44 -1.49 20.79 14.45
N LEU A 45 -0.35 21.00 15.11
CA LEU A 45 0.94 21.08 14.42
C LEU A 45 1.28 19.79 13.68
N ASN A 46 1.06 18.63 14.31
CA ASN A 46 1.26 17.32 13.67
C ASN A 46 0.32 17.12 12.47
N ALA A 47 -0.93 17.59 12.57
CA ALA A 47 -1.87 17.52 11.46
C ALA A 47 -1.43 18.41 10.28
N LEU A 48 -0.95 19.62 10.56
CA LEU A 48 -0.43 20.53 9.53
C LEU A 48 0.83 19.97 8.86
N ASP A 49 1.78 19.44 9.64
CA ASP A 49 2.97 18.76 9.13
C ASP A 49 2.61 17.54 8.27
N HIS A 50 1.63 16.74 8.70
CA HIS A 50 1.12 15.62 7.90
C HIS A 50 0.51 16.09 6.58
N LEU A 51 -0.31 17.14 6.59
CA LEU A 51 -0.90 17.70 5.36
C LEU A 51 0.17 18.20 4.39
N GLU A 52 1.22 18.85 4.90
CA GLU A 52 2.33 19.30 4.09
C GLU A 52 3.07 18.12 3.44
N LYS A 53 3.45 17.11 4.23
CA LYS A 53 4.12 15.91 3.75
C LYS A 53 3.29 15.16 2.72
N ALA A 54 2.00 14.91 3.01
CA ALA A 54 1.08 14.27 2.08
C ALA A 54 0.92 15.08 0.77
N GLY A 55 0.94 16.41 0.87
CA GLY A 55 0.92 17.30 -0.28
C GLY A 55 2.19 17.19 -1.13
N GLN A 56 3.36 17.13 -0.51
CA GLN A 56 4.65 16.94 -1.20
C GLN A 56 4.70 15.57 -1.91
N GLU A 57 4.32 14.50 -1.22
CA GLU A 57 4.26 13.14 -1.79
C GLU A 57 3.31 13.07 -2.99
N ARG A 58 2.13 13.70 -2.89
CA ARG A 58 1.17 13.75 -4.00
C ARG A 58 1.71 14.50 -5.21
N ARG A 59 2.39 15.64 -5.01
CA ARG A 59 3.01 16.39 -6.12
C ARG A 59 4.10 15.56 -6.79
N TYR A 60 4.94 14.89 -6.01
CA TYR A 60 5.98 14.00 -6.52
C TYR A 60 5.37 12.87 -7.36
N TYR A 61 4.33 12.20 -6.85
CA TYR A 61 3.60 11.15 -7.57
C TYR A 61 3.04 11.66 -8.90
N GLN A 62 2.36 12.81 -8.89
CA GLN A 62 1.79 13.42 -10.09
C GLN A 62 2.86 13.74 -11.13
N GLN A 63 4.01 14.27 -10.69
CA GLN A 63 5.14 14.55 -11.57
C GLN A 63 5.73 13.26 -12.16
N ALA A 64 5.89 12.21 -11.37
CA ALA A 64 6.37 10.91 -11.85
C ALA A 64 5.42 10.29 -12.89
N CYS A 65 4.12 10.41 -12.68
CA CYS A 65 3.10 9.99 -13.65
C CYS A 65 3.19 10.81 -14.95
N ALA A 66 3.33 12.13 -14.85
CA ALA A 66 3.47 13.02 -16.01
C ALA A 66 4.73 12.70 -16.83
N ASN A 67 5.88 12.52 -16.16
CA ASN A 67 7.14 12.15 -16.80
C ASN A 67 7.06 10.80 -17.51
N SER A 68 6.34 9.85 -16.91
CA SER A 68 6.15 8.52 -17.51
C SER A 68 5.26 8.59 -18.75
N LYS A 69 4.19 9.40 -18.71
CA LYS A 69 3.34 9.65 -19.89
C LYS A 69 4.10 10.33 -21.01
N ALA A 70 4.95 11.31 -20.69
CA ALA A 70 5.78 12.02 -21.67
C ALA A 70 6.85 11.11 -22.30
N SER A 71 7.32 10.09 -21.59
CA SER A 71 8.30 9.12 -22.09
C SER A 71 7.70 8.11 -23.08
N LEU A 72 6.37 7.96 -23.11
CA LEU A 72 5.71 6.99 -23.98
C LEU A 72 5.52 7.54 -25.41
N PRO A 73 5.75 6.71 -26.45
CA PRO A 73 5.38 7.08 -27.80
C PRO A 73 3.86 7.23 -27.94
N VAL A 74 3.42 8.12 -28.82
CA VAL A 74 1.99 8.35 -29.11
C VAL A 74 1.36 7.04 -29.56
N GLY A 75 0.26 6.63 -28.90
CA GLY A 75 -0.41 5.35 -29.18
C GLY A 75 0.22 4.13 -28.52
N ALA A 76 1.13 4.30 -27.55
CA ALA A 76 1.65 3.21 -26.74
C ALA A 76 0.52 2.46 -26.01
N SER A 77 0.49 1.14 -26.15
CA SER A 77 -0.39 0.26 -25.38
C SER A 77 0.44 -0.71 -24.54
N ASN A 78 -0.12 -1.16 -23.42
CA ASN A 78 0.52 -2.17 -22.61
C ASN A 78 0.62 -3.49 -23.42
N GLY A 79 1.78 -4.16 -23.40
CA GLY A 79 1.99 -5.41 -24.16
C GLY A 79 2.21 -5.27 -25.67
N GLN A 80 2.69 -4.11 -26.16
CA GLN A 80 3.07 -3.94 -27.57
C GLN A 80 4.06 -5.03 -28.03
N ALA A 81 3.72 -5.69 -29.14
CA ALA A 81 4.47 -6.81 -29.68
C ALA A 81 5.89 -6.42 -30.11
N GLY A 82 6.90 -7.17 -29.66
CA GLY A 82 8.25 -7.12 -30.24
C GLY A 82 9.33 -6.47 -29.36
N ARG A 83 9.00 -5.97 -28.17
CA ARG A 83 9.99 -5.45 -27.20
C ARG A 83 10.54 -6.58 -26.33
N GLY A 84 11.87 -6.72 -26.26
CA GLY A 84 12.56 -7.70 -25.41
C GLY A 84 12.49 -7.35 -23.93
N SER A 85 12.84 -8.28 -23.03
CA SER A 85 12.65 -8.08 -21.59
C SER A 85 13.32 -6.82 -21.04
N CYS A 86 12.59 -6.01 -20.28
CA CYS A 86 13.05 -4.71 -19.74
C CYS A 86 13.69 -3.78 -20.80
N SER A 87 13.25 -3.84 -22.06
CA SER A 87 13.87 -3.08 -23.17
C SER A 87 13.30 -1.67 -23.40
N PHE A 88 12.35 -1.23 -22.59
CA PHE A 88 11.86 0.14 -22.69
C PHE A 88 12.92 1.12 -22.19
N GLN A 89 13.46 1.93 -23.11
CA GLN A 89 14.36 3.02 -22.80
C GLN A 89 13.57 4.28 -22.48
N GLY A 90 13.08 4.36 -21.25
CA GLY A 90 12.34 5.51 -20.73
C GLY A 90 11.92 5.29 -19.29
N THR A 91 11.34 6.31 -18.68
CA THR A 91 10.85 6.23 -17.30
C THR A 91 9.42 5.72 -17.30
N MET A 92 9.14 4.69 -16.50
CA MET A 92 7.79 4.18 -16.26
C MET A 92 7.48 4.20 -14.77
N HIS A 93 6.28 4.65 -14.44
CA HIS A 93 5.76 4.66 -13.08
C HIS A 93 4.64 3.61 -12.96
N TYR A 94 4.82 2.69 -12.02
CA TYR A 94 3.84 1.66 -11.68
C TYR A 94 3.41 1.86 -10.24
N SER A 95 2.10 1.81 -10.01
CA SER A 95 1.53 1.67 -8.68
C SER A 95 1.06 0.24 -8.49
N PHE A 96 1.10 -0.27 -7.26
CA PHE A 96 0.56 -1.59 -6.95
C PHE A 96 -0.02 -1.61 -5.54
N ASP A 97 -1.03 -2.45 -5.36
CA ASP A 97 -1.65 -2.73 -4.06
C ASP A 97 -1.90 -4.23 -3.90
N PHE A 98 -1.73 -4.72 -2.68
CA PHE A 98 -1.90 -6.13 -2.33
C PHE A 98 -2.95 -6.31 -1.24
N ALA A 99 -4.16 -6.70 -1.64
CA ALA A 99 -5.22 -7.06 -0.72
C ALA A 99 -5.07 -8.53 -0.30
N GLN A 100 -4.63 -8.76 0.93
CA GLN A 100 -4.34 -10.10 1.47
C GLN A 100 -5.58 -10.99 1.66
N ARG A 101 -6.77 -10.41 1.77
CA ARG A 101 -7.97 -11.14 2.21
C ARG A 101 -9.21 -10.72 1.44
N LEU A 102 -9.27 -11.09 0.17
CA LEU A 102 -10.50 -11.04 -0.62
C LEU A 102 -11.28 -12.34 -0.40
N ILE A 103 -12.55 -12.21 0.01
CA ILE A 103 -13.45 -13.34 0.23
C ILE A 103 -14.48 -13.34 -0.89
N TYR A 104 -14.61 -14.46 -1.60
CA TYR A 104 -15.59 -14.63 -2.67
C TYR A 104 -16.41 -15.91 -2.48
N PRO A 105 -17.65 -15.96 -2.99
CA PRO A 105 -18.48 -17.16 -2.91
C PRO A 105 -17.76 -18.36 -3.54
N SER A 106 -17.86 -19.51 -2.89
CA SER A 106 -17.28 -20.76 -3.40
C SER A 106 -18.00 -21.27 -4.65
N ASN A 107 -19.23 -20.82 -4.90
CA ASN A 107 -20.00 -21.04 -6.12
C ASN A 107 -20.74 -19.74 -6.50
N PRO A 108 -20.55 -19.18 -7.71
CA PRO A 108 -21.24 -17.97 -8.15
C PRO A 108 -22.77 -18.14 -8.29
N LEU A 109 -23.24 -19.38 -8.47
CA LEU A 109 -24.67 -19.71 -8.65
C LEU A 109 -25.31 -20.27 -7.37
N GLN A 110 -24.76 -19.99 -6.19
CA GLN A 110 -25.29 -20.54 -4.94
C GLN A 110 -26.66 -19.91 -4.60
N PRO A 111 -27.76 -20.69 -4.53
CA PRO A 111 -29.07 -20.16 -4.18
C PRO A 111 -29.19 -20.04 -2.65
N GLY A 112 -29.34 -18.80 -2.17
CA GLY A 112 -29.66 -18.49 -0.76
C GLY A 112 -28.47 -18.32 0.18
N PRO A 113 -28.71 -17.84 1.42
CA PRO A 113 -27.66 -17.58 2.41
C PRO A 113 -27.00 -18.89 2.86
N ILE A 114 -25.84 -19.19 2.27
CA ILE A 114 -24.75 -20.04 2.79
C ILE A 114 -25.20 -21.40 3.35
N PHE A 115 -25.73 -22.27 2.49
CA PHE A 115 -25.72 -23.71 2.80
C PHE A 115 -24.31 -24.28 2.56
N PHE A 116 -23.62 -24.60 3.65
CA PHE A 116 -22.48 -25.53 3.84
C PHE A 116 -21.12 -25.29 3.16
N LYS A 117 -20.95 -24.39 2.18
CA LYS A 117 -19.62 -24.17 1.58
C LYS A 117 -18.95 -22.90 2.11
N THR A 118 -17.82 -23.08 2.78
CA THR A 118 -16.95 -21.98 3.24
C THR A 118 -16.58 -21.08 2.05
N PRO A 119 -16.74 -19.75 2.16
CA PRO A 119 -16.25 -18.81 1.15
C PRO A 119 -14.75 -19.00 0.90
N ARG A 120 -14.32 -18.82 -0.35
CA ARG A 120 -12.89 -18.91 -0.69
C ARG A 120 -12.20 -17.62 -0.30
N LYS A 121 -10.98 -17.75 0.21
CA LYS A 121 -10.07 -16.64 0.47
C LYS A 121 -9.00 -16.60 -0.61
N CYS A 122 -8.66 -15.39 -1.04
CA CYS A 122 -7.58 -15.17 -1.98
C CYS A 122 -6.86 -13.86 -1.68
N GLY A 123 -5.60 -13.79 -2.11
CA GLY A 123 -4.88 -12.54 -2.26
C GLY A 123 -5.19 -11.92 -3.64
N LEU A 124 -5.25 -10.60 -3.69
CA LEU A 124 -5.38 -9.84 -4.93
C LEU A 124 -4.22 -8.85 -5.02
N LEU A 125 -3.33 -9.04 -5.99
CA LEU A 125 -2.31 -8.04 -6.32
C LEU A 125 -2.76 -7.28 -7.57
N SER A 126 -2.96 -5.98 -7.43
CA SER A 126 -3.24 -5.09 -8.55
C SER A 126 -1.98 -4.31 -8.90
N VAL A 127 -1.62 -4.26 -10.18
CA VAL A 127 -0.53 -3.41 -10.69
C VAL A 127 -1.11 -2.50 -11.77
N ALA A 128 -1.05 -1.19 -11.55
CA ALA A 128 -1.47 -0.20 -12.51
C ALA A 128 -0.26 0.47 -13.16
N CYS A 129 -0.33 0.63 -14.48
CA CYS A 129 0.59 1.48 -15.21
C CYS A 129 0.05 2.91 -15.14
N GLU A 130 0.79 3.86 -14.56
CA GLU A 130 0.25 5.23 -14.44
C GLU A 130 0.31 6.01 -15.76
N ALA A 131 1.14 5.53 -16.68
CA ALA A 131 1.33 6.13 -17.98
C ALA A 131 0.30 5.66 -19.02
N ILE A 132 -0.26 4.47 -18.86
CA ILE A 132 -1.26 3.86 -19.74
C ILE A 132 -2.43 3.44 -18.85
N PRO A 133 -3.69 3.83 -19.12
CA PRO A 133 -4.84 3.49 -18.28
C PRO A 133 -5.17 1.98 -18.32
N CYS A 134 -4.29 1.18 -17.73
CA CYS A 134 -4.30 -0.28 -17.75
C CYS A 134 -3.87 -0.77 -16.37
N GLN A 135 -4.71 -1.62 -15.80
CA GLN A 135 -4.47 -2.29 -14.53
C GLN A 135 -4.52 -3.79 -14.75
N VAL A 136 -3.55 -4.51 -14.19
CA VAL A 136 -3.50 -5.97 -14.19
C VAL A 136 -3.72 -6.44 -12.77
N ASN A 137 -4.66 -7.37 -12.61
CA ASN A 137 -5.01 -7.95 -11.33
C ASN A 137 -4.63 -9.44 -11.30
N PHE A 138 -3.79 -9.82 -10.36
CA PHE A 138 -3.43 -11.20 -10.06
C PHE A 138 -4.26 -11.72 -8.90
N LEU A 139 -5.02 -12.79 -9.15
CA LEU A 139 -5.78 -13.50 -8.12
C LEU A 139 -4.97 -14.71 -7.64
N LEU A 140 -4.76 -14.80 -6.34
CA LEU A 140 -3.98 -15.86 -5.70
C LEU A 140 -4.86 -16.64 -4.74
N GLU A 141 -5.18 -17.87 -5.07
CA GLU A 141 -5.85 -18.73 -4.10
C GLU A 141 -4.90 -19.04 -2.94
N GLU A 142 -5.44 -19.05 -1.71
CA GLU A 142 -4.69 -19.33 -0.48
C GLU A 142 -3.98 -20.69 -0.54
N CYS A 143 -4.55 -21.68 -1.24
CA CYS A 143 -3.97 -23.00 -1.43
C CYS A 143 -2.69 -23.02 -2.30
N VAL A 144 -2.46 -21.99 -3.13
CA VAL A 144 -1.31 -21.87 -4.03
C VAL A 144 -0.24 -20.93 -3.45
N ALA A 145 -0.57 -20.18 -2.39
CA ALA A 145 0.33 -19.24 -1.76
C ALA A 145 1.46 -19.97 -0.99
N THR A 146 2.59 -20.19 -1.67
CA THR A 146 3.79 -20.78 -1.08
C THR A 146 4.69 -19.69 -0.49
N GLY A 147 4.55 -19.42 0.81
CA GLY A 147 5.48 -18.59 1.58
C GLY A 147 4.88 -17.35 2.26
N LYS A 148 5.74 -16.52 2.88
CA LYS A 148 5.35 -15.28 3.55
C LYS A 148 4.96 -14.21 2.51
N GLY A 149 3.88 -13.48 2.76
CA GLY A 149 3.21 -12.61 1.77
C GLY A 149 4.11 -11.66 0.97
N ALA A 150 5.20 -11.14 1.52
CA ALA A 150 6.14 -10.26 0.81
C ALA A 150 6.83 -10.95 -0.38
N ASN A 151 7.27 -12.21 -0.24
CA ASN A 151 7.91 -12.95 -1.32
C ASN A 151 6.93 -13.21 -2.48
N CYS A 152 5.66 -13.38 -2.17
CA CYS A 152 4.59 -13.53 -3.14
C CYS A 152 4.45 -12.25 -3.99
N VAL A 153 4.37 -11.08 -3.34
CA VAL A 153 4.29 -9.78 -4.03
C VAL A 153 5.51 -9.54 -4.93
N VAL A 154 6.73 -9.78 -4.43
CA VAL A 154 7.97 -9.63 -5.22
C VAL A 154 7.96 -10.56 -6.43
N SER A 155 7.55 -11.82 -6.25
CA SER A 155 7.50 -12.80 -7.34
C SER A 155 6.50 -12.40 -8.43
N LEU A 156 5.34 -11.90 -8.03
CA LEU A 156 4.30 -11.46 -8.95
C LEU A 156 4.65 -10.16 -9.66
N LEU A 157 5.28 -9.22 -8.97
CA LEU A 157 5.76 -7.98 -9.59
C LEU A 157 6.88 -8.29 -10.59
N HIS A 158 7.81 -9.18 -10.24
CA HIS A 158 8.82 -9.66 -11.18
C HIS A 158 8.18 -10.37 -12.38
N TYR A 159 7.16 -11.20 -12.16
CA TYR A 159 6.39 -11.83 -13.24
C TYR A 159 5.71 -10.77 -14.14
N PHE A 160 5.04 -9.78 -13.56
CA PHE A 160 4.40 -8.67 -14.28
C PHE A 160 5.42 -7.95 -15.18
N LEU A 161 6.55 -7.55 -14.60
CA LEU A 161 7.62 -6.86 -15.33
C LEU A 161 8.27 -7.73 -16.40
N ARG A 162 8.33 -9.07 -16.19
CA ARG A 162 8.97 -10.02 -17.11
C ARG A 162 8.07 -10.52 -18.25
N ILE A 163 6.77 -10.60 -18.06
CA ILE A 163 5.86 -11.23 -19.03
C ILE A 163 4.88 -10.24 -19.64
N LEU A 164 4.27 -9.38 -18.83
CA LEU A 164 3.18 -8.52 -19.29
C LEU A 164 3.67 -7.21 -19.91
N VAL A 165 4.82 -6.73 -19.47
CA VAL A 165 5.50 -5.60 -20.13
C VAL A 165 6.11 -6.04 -21.48
N LEU A 166 6.18 -7.36 -21.77
CA LEU A 166 7.16 -7.92 -22.72
C LEU A 166 6.62 -8.88 -23.79
N LYS A 167 5.36 -9.32 -23.71
CA LYS A 167 4.76 -10.10 -24.79
C LYS A 167 3.30 -9.78 -25.08
N LYS A 168 3.03 -9.86 -26.38
CA LYS A 168 1.77 -9.81 -27.12
C LYS A 168 0.82 -10.90 -26.61
N SER A 169 -0.25 -10.51 -25.93
CA SER A 169 -1.60 -11.08 -26.08
C SER A 169 -2.56 -10.41 -25.11
N ILE A 170 -3.56 -9.73 -25.66
CA ILE A 170 -4.82 -9.43 -24.97
C ILE A 170 -5.67 -10.71 -24.99
N CYS A 171 -6.55 -10.86 -24.00
CA CYS A 171 -7.56 -11.91 -23.79
C CYS A 171 -6.99 -13.22 -23.22
N THR A 172 -7.42 -13.75 -22.07
CA THR A 172 -8.72 -13.69 -21.37
C THR A 172 -8.52 -13.86 -19.86
N CYS A 173 -9.55 -13.49 -19.11
CA CYS A 173 -9.83 -13.84 -17.73
C CYS A 173 -9.24 -15.18 -17.23
N MET A 174 -8.86 -15.20 -15.95
CA MET A 174 -8.69 -16.40 -15.11
C MET A 174 -7.45 -17.26 -15.41
N LEU A 175 -6.80 -17.69 -14.32
CA LEU A 175 -5.81 -18.78 -14.23
C LEU A 175 -4.33 -18.43 -14.49
N ILE A 176 -3.59 -18.19 -13.40
CA ILE A 176 -2.25 -18.78 -13.26
C ILE A 176 -2.36 -19.86 -12.17
N ILE A 177 -2.78 -21.06 -12.56
CA ILE A 177 -2.33 -22.26 -11.86
C ILE A 177 -0.85 -22.39 -12.26
N VAL A 178 0.07 -22.18 -11.33
CA VAL A 178 1.39 -22.79 -11.46
C VAL A 178 1.18 -24.27 -11.16
N VAL A 179 0.95 -25.07 -12.20
CA VAL A 179 1.06 -26.53 -12.09
C VAL A 179 2.54 -26.78 -11.91
N ALA A 180 2.96 -26.94 -10.66
CA ALA A 180 4.21 -27.63 -10.38
C ALA A 180 4.02 -29.06 -10.90
N ASN A 181 4.79 -29.42 -11.91
CA ASN A 181 4.90 -30.77 -12.43
C ASN A 181 5.18 -31.76 -11.29
N THR A 182 4.15 -32.51 -10.88
CA THR A 182 4.34 -33.84 -10.32
C THR A 182 3.43 -34.79 -11.10
N LYS A 183 4.06 -35.72 -11.81
CA LYS A 183 3.40 -36.85 -12.47
C LYS A 183 2.51 -37.56 -11.44
N ILE A 184 1.21 -37.58 -11.66
CA ILE A 184 0.29 -38.47 -10.95
C ILE A 184 0.08 -39.70 -11.86
N PRO A 185 0.33 -40.94 -11.40
CA PRO A 185 0.18 -42.12 -12.22
C PRO A 185 -1.29 -42.34 -12.57
N ALA A 186 -1.53 -42.75 -13.81
CA ALA A 186 -2.86 -43.09 -14.32
C ALA A 186 -3.47 -44.22 -13.48
N TRP A 187 -4.63 -43.98 -12.89
CA TRP A 187 -5.52 -45.04 -12.42
C TRP A 187 -6.28 -45.59 -13.62
N SER A 188 -5.92 -46.79 -14.05
CA SER A 188 -6.73 -47.61 -14.95
C SER A 188 -7.99 -48.06 -14.23
N SER A 189 -9.14 -47.73 -14.80
CA SER A 189 -10.45 -48.25 -14.41
C SER A 189 -10.60 -49.71 -14.84
N THR A 190 -10.67 -50.63 -13.88
CA THR A 190 -11.51 -51.84 -13.92
C THR A 190 -11.82 -52.24 -12.48
#